data_AF-A0A815Q568-F1
#
_entry.id   AF-A0A815Q568-F1
#
_cell.length_a   1.000
_cell.length_b   1.000
_cell.length_c   1.000
_cell.angle_alpha   90.00
_cell.angle_beta   90.00
_cell.angle_gamma   90.00
#
_symmetry.space_group_name_H-M   'P 1'
#
loop_
_entity.id
_entity.type
_entity.pdbx_description
1 polymer ?
#
loop_
_entity_poly.entity_id
_entity_poly.type
_entity_poly.pdbx_seq_one_letter_code
_entity_poly.pdbx_strand_id
1 'polypeptide(L)'
;MSLYKCIGTSFEWYRPISLNELIQLRHSYPGNQSKLIFGNTRVELERKYNQMNCSRLISITHIRELQELKRTDDSLYIGAGVTFARLKSKLVQWKNEDKFCQALLDQMKHFASTQIRNVASIGGNIISASPISNINPVLEAASAILELHCADNEKVRQIQLCDFFLARRRDDSKGIVSAAFKVELEKLNSIDNQWKIISICFSFGGMASKTISPKNIQQQLIGLLWTKQTINQTYELLIKEISLDELSPGGQIQYRRTLMQSFLFKFYSYVCNELRES
;
A
#
# COMPACT_ATOMS: atom_id res chain seq x y z
N MET A 1 5.71 -26.65 -20.59
CA MET A 1 6.29 -25.59 -21.43
C MET A 1 7.49 -25.03 -20.69
N SER A 2 8.60 -24.81 -21.36
CA SER A 2 9.89 -24.40 -20.78
C SER A 2 9.98 -22.90 -20.53
N LEU A 3 10.84 -22.51 -19.58
CA LEU A 3 11.33 -21.14 -19.39
C LEU A 3 11.73 -20.50 -20.73
N TYR A 4 11.17 -19.32 -21.03
CA TYR A 4 11.57 -18.55 -22.22
C TYR A 4 12.72 -17.59 -21.87
N LYS A 5 13.75 -17.53 -22.70
CA LYS A 5 14.92 -16.66 -22.54
C LYS A 5 15.22 -15.91 -23.84
N CYS A 6 15.48 -14.61 -23.74
CA CYS A 6 15.96 -13.76 -24.83
C CYS A 6 17.27 -13.09 -24.39
N ILE A 7 18.30 -13.13 -25.23
CA ILE A 7 19.60 -12.50 -24.96
C ILE A 7 19.79 -11.39 -25.98
N GLY A 8 19.77 -10.15 -25.52
CA GLY A 8 20.12 -8.98 -26.31
C GLY A 8 21.56 -8.54 -26.07
N THR A 9 21.96 -7.46 -26.73
CA THR A 9 23.31 -6.88 -26.61
C THR A 9 23.62 -6.32 -25.22
N SER A 10 22.61 -5.79 -24.53
CA SER A 10 22.78 -5.16 -23.21
C SER A 10 21.98 -5.84 -22.09
N PHE A 11 21.00 -6.69 -22.44
CA PHE A 11 20.10 -7.29 -21.48
C PHE A 11 19.82 -8.76 -21.78
N GLU A 12 19.74 -9.57 -20.72
CA GLU A 12 19.09 -10.88 -20.75
C GLU A 12 17.68 -10.75 -20.19
N TRP A 13 16.70 -11.34 -20.86
CA TRP A 13 15.31 -11.35 -20.44
C TRP A 13 14.79 -12.76 -20.27
N TYR A 14 14.23 -13.05 -19.10
CA TYR A 14 13.69 -14.34 -18.71
C TYR A 14 12.19 -14.21 -18.49
N ARG A 15 11.42 -15.23 -18.88
CA ARG A 15 9.98 -15.33 -18.61
C ARG A 15 9.64 -16.72 -18.08
N PRO A 16 9.74 -16.91 -16.75
CA PRO A 16 9.19 -18.10 -16.10
C PRO A 16 7.66 -18.16 -16.24
N ILE A 17 7.12 -19.37 -16.15
CA ILE A 17 5.68 -19.62 -16.21
C ILE A 17 5.10 -20.18 -14.90
N SER A 18 5.97 -20.47 -13.91
CA SER A 18 5.57 -20.93 -12.58
C SER A 18 6.33 -20.18 -11.49
N LEU A 19 5.79 -20.21 -10.27
CA LEU A 19 6.44 -19.62 -9.11
C LEU A 19 7.77 -20.31 -8.79
N ASN A 20 7.83 -21.64 -8.95
CA ASN A 20 9.05 -22.41 -8.70
C ASN A 20 10.19 -22.02 -9.65
N GLU A 21 9.91 -21.87 -10.95
CA GLU A 21 10.91 -21.37 -11.92
C GLU A 21 11.40 -19.97 -11.57
N LEU A 22 10.49 -19.08 -11.15
CA LEU A 22 10.86 -17.73 -10.71
C LEU A 22 11.80 -17.78 -9.49
N ILE A 23 11.49 -18.63 -8.51
CA ILE A 23 12.29 -18.78 -7.29
C ILE A 23 13.69 -19.29 -7.64
N GLN A 24 13.81 -20.31 -8.50
CA GLN A 24 15.10 -20.83 -8.96
C GLN A 24 15.91 -19.78 -9.73
N LEU A 25 15.26 -18.99 -10.59
CA LEU A 25 15.90 -17.88 -11.28
C LEU A 25 16.36 -16.79 -10.31
N ARG A 26 15.59 -16.50 -9.26
CA ARG A 26 15.95 -15.50 -8.26
C ARG A 26 17.07 -15.95 -7.33
N HIS A 27 17.18 -17.25 -7.08
CA HIS A 27 18.34 -17.84 -6.42
C HIS A 27 19.59 -17.71 -7.28
N SER A 28 19.49 -18.08 -8.56
CA SER A 28 20.62 -18.02 -9.50
C SER A 28 21.06 -16.59 -9.81
N TYR A 29 20.11 -15.65 -9.85
CA TYR A 29 20.33 -14.24 -10.15
C TYR A 29 19.67 -13.37 -9.07
N PRO A 30 20.36 -13.09 -7.95
CA PRO A 30 19.82 -12.31 -6.84
C PRO A 30 19.51 -10.85 -7.21
N GLY A 31 18.90 -10.10 -6.27
CA GLY A 31 18.37 -8.75 -6.51
C GLY A 31 19.36 -7.68 -7.00
N ASN A 32 20.65 -7.86 -6.73
CA ASN A 32 21.72 -7.00 -7.26
C ASN A 32 22.11 -7.35 -8.71
N GLN A 33 21.70 -8.52 -9.22
CA GLN A 33 22.03 -9.01 -10.56
C GLN A 33 20.82 -9.14 -11.48
N SER A 34 19.61 -9.16 -10.93
CA SER A 34 18.37 -9.23 -11.70
C SER A 34 17.25 -8.37 -11.12
N LYS A 35 16.35 -7.95 -12.00
CA LYS A 35 15.15 -7.19 -11.64
C LYS A 35 13.89 -7.85 -12.13
N LEU A 36 12.89 -7.93 -11.25
CA LEU A 36 11.56 -8.39 -11.61
C LEU A 36 10.82 -7.31 -12.38
N ILE A 37 10.15 -7.70 -13.46
CA ILE A 37 9.32 -6.82 -14.28
C ILE A 37 7.92 -7.42 -14.44
N PHE A 38 6.90 -6.57 -14.30
CA PHE A 38 5.54 -6.89 -14.71
C PHE A 38 5.08 -5.91 -15.80
N GLY A 39 4.54 -4.75 -15.41
CA GLY A 39 4.01 -3.75 -16.36
C GLY A 39 5.02 -2.75 -16.89
N ASN A 40 6.29 -2.84 -16.47
CA ASN A 40 7.39 -1.93 -16.77
C ASN A 40 7.17 -0.43 -16.44
N THR A 41 6.03 -0.03 -15.87
CA THR A 41 5.65 1.37 -15.59
C THR A 41 6.56 2.08 -14.59
N ARG A 42 7.37 1.32 -13.82
CA ARG A 42 8.38 1.85 -12.90
C ARG A 42 9.81 1.56 -13.34
N VAL A 43 10.09 0.32 -13.74
CA VAL A 43 11.45 -0.12 -14.12
C VAL A 43 11.97 0.68 -15.31
N GLU A 44 11.11 1.05 -16.25
CA GLU A 44 11.51 1.90 -17.39
C GLU A 44 11.98 3.30 -16.98
N LEU A 45 11.36 3.88 -15.95
CA LEU A 45 11.80 5.19 -15.43
C LEU A 45 13.18 5.07 -14.80
N GLU A 46 13.42 4.01 -14.03
CA GLU A 46 14.73 3.76 -13.43
C GLU A 46 15.81 3.58 -14.49
N ARG A 47 15.50 2.90 -15.61
CA ARG A 47 16.40 2.81 -16.76
C ARG A 47 16.65 4.19 -17.39
N LYS A 48 15.60 4.96 -17.67
CA LYS A 48 15.69 6.29 -18.29
C LYS A 48 16.53 7.27 -17.47
N TYR A 49 16.49 7.16 -16.14
CA TYR A 49 17.26 8.01 -15.23
C TYR A 49 18.59 7.37 -14.78
N ASN A 50 19.07 6.32 -15.45
CA ASN A 50 20.33 5.62 -15.14
C ASN A 50 20.44 5.13 -13.68
N GLN A 51 19.33 4.71 -13.10
CA GLN A 51 19.22 4.17 -11.74
C GLN A 51 19.15 2.63 -11.70
N MET A 52 19.26 1.98 -12.87
CA MET A 52 19.20 0.52 -12.97
C MET A 52 20.61 -0.07 -13.03
N ASN A 53 20.93 -0.93 -12.06
CA ASN A 53 22.28 -1.49 -11.87
C ASN A 53 22.40 -2.96 -12.30
N CYS A 54 21.46 -3.48 -13.10
CA CYS A 54 21.44 -4.89 -13.49
C CYS A 54 21.12 -5.06 -14.98
N SER A 55 21.72 -6.06 -15.61
CA SER A 55 21.52 -6.43 -17.02
C SER A 55 20.56 -7.61 -17.22
N ARG A 56 19.95 -8.14 -16.14
CA ARG A 56 18.98 -9.24 -16.24
C ARG A 56 17.60 -8.82 -15.79
N LEU A 57 16.62 -9.11 -16.62
CA LEU A 57 15.21 -8.79 -16.40
C LEU A 57 14.41 -10.09 -16.35
N ILE A 58 13.58 -10.25 -15.33
CA ILE A 58 12.74 -11.44 -15.16
C ILE A 58 11.28 -10.98 -15.19
N SER A 59 10.60 -11.31 -16.28
CA SER A 59 9.18 -11.04 -16.45
C SER A 59 8.33 -12.03 -15.66
N ILE A 60 7.52 -11.51 -14.75
CA ILE A 60 6.62 -12.33 -13.91
C ILE A 60 5.16 -12.31 -14.42
N THR A 61 4.93 -11.83 -15.64
CA THR A 61 3.59 -11.63 -16.21
C THR A 61 2.83 -12.91 -16.54
N HIS A 62 3.51 -14.06 -16.60
CA HIS A 62 2.91 -15.34 -17.01
C HIS A 62 2.86 -16.38 -15.90
N ILE A 63 3.20 -15.98 -14.68
CA ILE A 63 3.07 -16.84 -13.49
C ILE A 63 1.63 -16.76 -13.03
N ARG A 64 0.91 -17.88 -13.03
CA ARG A 64 -0.53 -17.93 -12.73
C ARG A 64 -0.80 -17.71 -11.26
N GLU A 65 0.06 -18.25 -10.41
CA GLU A 65 0.02 -18.17 -8.95
C GLU A 65 0.04 -16.71 -8.49
N LEU A 66 0.86 -15.86 -9.13
CA LEU A 66 0.92 -14.43 -8.83
C LEU A 66 -0.30 -13.64 -9.35
N GLN A 67 -1.16 -14.25 -10.15
CA GLN A 67 -2.35 -13.62 -10.73
C GLN A 67 -3.63 -14.08 -10.05
N GLU A 68 -3.55 -14.81 -8.94
CA GLU A 68 -4.73 -15.19 -8.19
C GLU A 68 -5.36 -14.00 -7.48
N LEU A 69 -6.68 -14.00 -7.41
CA LEU A 69 -7.47 -13.00 -6.70
C LEU A 69 -8.68 -13.72 -6.10
N LYS A 70 -8.67 -13.91 -4.79
CA LYS A 70 -9.62 -14.77 -4.07
C LYS A 70 -10.15 -14.01 -2.85
N ARG A 71 -11.46 -14.01 -2.68
CA ARG A 71 -12.11 -13.50 -1.46
C ARG A 71 -12.56 -14.70 -0.63
N THR A 72 -12.34 -14.60 0.66
CA THR A 72 -12.86 -15.48 1.71
C THR A 72 -13.77 -14.65 2.61
N ASP A 73 -14.38 -15.29 3.61
CA ASP A 73 -15.27 -14.60 4.54
C ASP A 73 -14.53 -13.50 5.34
N ASP A 74 -13.26 -13.76 5.71
CA ASP A 74 -12.48 -12.88 6.58
C ASP A 74 -11.33 -12.15 5.89
N SER A 75 -11.00 -12.51 4.64
CA SER A 75 -9.80 -11.97 3.96
C SER A 75 -9.91 -11.88 2.44
N LEU A 76 -9.14 -10.94 1.87
CA LEU A 76 -8.96 -10.78 0.43
C LEU A 76 -7.51 -11.09 0.04
N TYR A 77 -7.31 -12.21 -0.67
CA TYR A 77 -6.03 -12.59 -1.24
C TYR A 77 -5.83 -11.92 -2.60
N ILE A 78 -4.73 -11.17 -2.75
CA ILE A 78 -4.38 -10.45 -3.99
C ILE A 78 -2.98 -10.86 -4.41
N GLY A 79 -2.87 -11.62 -5.50
CA GLY A 79 -1.58 -11.99 -6.08
C GLY A 79 -0.79 -10.76 -6.57
N ALA A 80 0.54 -10.81 -6.42
CA ALA A 80 1.43 -9.69 -6.75
C ALA A 80 1.38 -9.24 -8.23
N GLY A 81 0.98 -10.12 -9.13
CA GLY A 81 0.78 -9.90 -10.56
C GLY A 81 -0.65 -9.48 -10.94
N VAL A 82 -1.56 -9.32 -9.99
CA VAL A 82 -2.89 -8.77 -10.28
C VAL A 82 -2.73 -7.30 -10.72
N THR A 83 -3.33 -6.95 -11.86
CA THR A 83 -3.32 -5.57 -12.36
C THR A 83 -4.36 -4.71 -11.65
N PHE A 84 -4.13 -3.40 -11.60
CA PHE A 84 -5.11 -2.46 -11.04
C PHE A 84 -6.46 -2.50 -11.78
N ALA A 85 -6.45 -2.68 -13.10
CA ALA A 85 -7.68 -2.84 -13.87
C ALA A 85 -8.48 -4.08 -13.44
N ARG A 86 -7.80 -5.23 -13.28
CA ARG A 86 -8.43 -6.47 -12.83
C ARG A 86 -8.94 -6.36 -11.40
N LEU A 87 -8.14 -5.81 -10.48
CA LEU A 87 -8.57 -5.61 -9.10
C LEU A 87 -9.78 -4.68 -9.02
N LYS A 88 -9.76 -3.54 -9.73
CA LYS A 88 -10.89 -2.61 -9.81
C LYS A 88 -12.17 -3.30 -10.24
N SER A 89 -12.11 -4.16 -11.27
CA SER A 89 -13.30 -4.86 -11.78
C SER A 89 -13.98 -5.73 -10.72
N LYS A 90 -13.19 -6.35 -9.83
CA LYS A 90 -13.69 -7.16 -8.72
C LYS A 90 -14.16 -6.32 -7.53
N LEU A 91 -13.43 -5.26 -7.17
CA LEU A 91 -13.84 -4.34 -6.10
C LEU A 91 -15.20 -3.71 -6.36
N VAL A 92 -15.55 -3.41 -7.61
CA VAL A 92 -16.89 -2.89 -7.97
C VAL A 92 -18.00 -3.88 -7.59
N GLN A 93 -17.73 -5.18 -7.65
CA GLN A 93 -18.68 -6.24 -7.28
C GLN A 93 -18.79 -6.38 -5.75
N TRP A 94 -17.72 -6.05 -5.02
CA TRP A 94 -17.58 -6.31 -3.58
C TRP A 94 -17.77 -5.09 -2.67
N LYS A 95 -17.81 -3.89 -3.23
CA LYS A 95 -17.78 -2.62 -2.47
C LYS A 95 -18.93 -2.46 -1.46
N ASN A 96 -20.10 -3.03 -1.72
CA ASN A 96 -21.28 -2.83 -0.86
C ASN A 96 -21.24 -3.73 0.39
N GLU A 97 -20.41 -4.76 0.37
CA GLU A 97 -20.29 -5.75 1.44
C GLU A 97 -19.09 -5.47 2.36
N ASP A 98 -18.19 -4.57 1.95
CA ASP A 98 -16.91 -4.39 2.63
C ASP A 98 -16.36 -2.96 2.43
N LYS A 99 -16.24 -2.23 3.55
CA LYS A 99 -15.69 -0.86 3.59
C LYS A 99 -14.24 -0.80 3.12
N PHE A 100 -13.44 -1.85 3.31
CA PHE A 100 -12.08 -1.92 2.77
C PHE A 100 -12.10 -1.94 1.24
N CYS A 101 -12.97 -2.77 0.64
CA CYS A 101 -13.13 -2.81 -0.81
C CYS A 101 -13.58 -1.46 -1.38
N GLN A 102 -14.49 -0.76 -0.70
CA GLN A 102 -14.91 0.59 -1.08
C GLN A 102 -13.76 1.60 -0.98
N ALA A 103 -13.02 1.62 0.13
CA ALA A 103 -11.90 2.54 0.33
C ALA A 103 -10.80 2.36 -0.74
N LEU A 104 -10.49 1.10 -1.07
CA LEU A 104 -9.51 0.79 -2.12
C LEU A 104 -10.01 1.24 -3.51
N LEU A 105 -11.31 1.06 -3.79
CA LEU A 105 -11.92 1.51 -5.03
C LEU A 105 -11.92 3.04 -5.16
N ASP A 106 -12.16 3.77 -4.07
CA ASP A 106 -12.13 5.23 -4.05
C ASP A 106 -10.74 5.78 -4.38
N GLN A 107 -9.67 5.18 -3.84
CA GLN A 107 -8.30 5.52 -4.24
C GLN A 107 -8.04 5.23 -5.73
N MET A 108 -8.58 4.13 -6.25
CA MET A 108 -8.39 3.76 -7.66
C MET A 108 -9.09 4.69 -8.65
N LYS A 109 -10.12 5.46 -8.26
CA LYS A 109 -10.77 6.46 -9.12
C LYS A 109 -9.77 7.53 -9.59
N HIS A 110 -8.83 7.90 -8.71
CA HIS A 110 -7.83 8.93 -8.95
C HIS A 110 -6.45 8.35 -9.30
N PHE A 111 -6.31 7.03 -9.35
CA PHE A 111 -5.03 6.37 -9.61
C PHE A 111 -4.79 6.17 -11.11
N ALA A 112 -3.90 6.98 -11.68
CA ALA A 112 -3.34 6.87 -13.02
C ALA A 112 -4.38 6.77 -14.17
N SER A 113 -3.88 6.70 -15.41
CA SER A 113 -4.73 6.47 -16.59
C SER A 113 -5.12 4.99 -16.71
N THR A 114 -6.13 4.70 -17.53
CA THR A 114 -6.56 3.32 -17.81
C THR A 114 -5.44 2.48 -18.41
N GLN A 115 -4.61 3.06 -19.27
CA GLN A 115 -3.45 2.41 -19.89
C GLN A 115 -2.45 1.92 -18.84
N ILE A 116 -2.12 2.78 -17.86
CA ILE A 116 -1.24 2.40 -16.75
C ILE A 116 -1.90 1.32 -15.89
N ARG A 117 -3.17 1.47 -15.54
CA ARG A 117 -3.89 0.49 -14.71
C ARG A 117 -4.01 -0.90 -15.35
N ASN A 118 -4.05 -0.97 -16.68
CA ASN A 118 -4.15 -2.24 -17.41
C ASN A 118 -2.88 -3.08 -17.29
N VAL A 119 -1.72 -2.47 -17.03
CA VAL A 119 -0.42 -3.16 -16.99
C VAL A 119 0.28 -3.09 -15.63
N ALA A 120 0.03 -2.05 -14.83
CA ALA A 120 0.62 -1.92 -13.51
C ALA A 120 0.03 -2.95 -12.54
N SER A 121 0.89 -3.64 -11.80
CA SER A 121 0.50 -4.66 -10.82
C SER A 121 0.54 -4.13 -9.39
N ILE A 122 -0.23 -4.78 -8.52
CA ILE A 122 -0.28 -4.46 -7.08
C ILE A 122 1.07 -4.69 -6.42
N GLY A 123 1.73 -5.82 -6.71
CA GLY A 123 3.06 -6.13 -6.18
C GLY A 123 4.11 -5.12 -6.65
N GLY A 124 4.03 -4.66 -7.91
CA GLY A 124 4.90 -3.61 -8.42
C GLY A 124 4.72 -2.28 -7.68
N ASN A 125 3.47 -1.92 -7.36
CA ASN A 125 3.18 -0.72 -6.57
C ASN A 125 3.73 -0.81 -5.14
N ILE A 126 3.50 -1.94 -4.46
CA ILE A 126 4.00 -2.19 -3.09
C ILE A 126 5.53 -2.14 -3.07
N ILE A 127 6.19 -2.94 -3.92
CA ILE A 127 7.66 -3.03 -3.98
C ILE A 127 8.30 -1.70 -4.40
N SER A 128 7.62 -0.91 -5.23
CA SER A 128 8.14 0.42 -5.60
C SER A 128 8.30 1.35 -4.40
N ALA A 129 7.54 1.11 -3.32
CA ALA A 129 7.56 1.88 -2.08
C ALA A 129 7.49 3.39 -2.29
N SER A 130 6.71 3.84 -3.28
CA SER A 130 6.55 5.26 -3.58
C SER A 130 6.00 6.00 -2.35
N PRO A 131 6.63 7.10 -1.90
CA PRO A 131 6.16 7.88 -0.76
C PRO A 131 4.71 8.36 -0.94
N ILE A 132 4.31 8.60 -2.18
CA ILE A 132 2.98 9.11 -2.58
C ILE A 132 2.07 8.02 -3.13
N SER A 133 2.30 6.76 -2.76
CA SER A 133 1.36 5.68 -3.08
C SER A 133 0.00 6.00 -2.46
N ASN A 134 -1.07 5.98 -3.27
CA ASN A 134 -2.45 6.09 -2.77
C ASN A 134 -2.97 4.76 -2.22
N ILE A 135 -2.29 3.65 -2.56
CA ILE A 135 -2.75 2.29 -2.30
C ILE A 135 -2.11 1.73 -1.04
N ASN A 136 -0.81 2.00 -0.81
CA ASN A 136 -0.09 1.49 0.35
C ASN A 136 -0.74 1.94 1.67
N PRO A 137 -1.22 3.19 1.84
CA PRO A 137 -1.92 3.56 3.06
C PRO A 137 -3.18 2.75 3.32
N VAL A 138 -3.95 2.41 2.29
CA VAL A 138 -5.17 1.60 2.45
C VAL A 138 -4.84 0.17 2.85
N LEU A 139 -3.81 -0.41 2.24
CA LEU A 139 -3.33 -1.75 2.60
C LEU A 139 -2.77 -1.78 4.03
N GLU A 140 -2.06 -0.73 4.44
CA GLU A 140 -1.53 -0.56 5.79
C GLU A 140 -2.66 -0.45 6.82
N ALA A 141 -3.66 0.38 6.55
CA ALA A 141 -4.84 0.54 7.42
C ALA A 141 -5.65 -0.76 7.58
N ALA A 142 -5.57 -1.65 6.59
CA ALA A 142 -6.17 -2.98 6.62
C ALA A 142 -5.28 -4.06 7.26
N SER A 143 -4.11 -3.70 7.79
CA SER A 143 -3.13 -4.65 8.36
C SER A 143 -2.76 -5.76 7.37
N ALA A 144 -2.53 -5.39 6.11
CA ALA A 144 -2.21 -6.34 5.06
C ALA A 144 -0.94 -7.14 5.37
N ILE A 145 -1.00 -8.44 5.12
CA ILE A 145 0.12 -9.38 5.26
C ILE A 145 0.73 -9.64 3.88
N LEU A 146 2.06 -9.60 3.80
CA LEU A 146 2.81 -9.98 2.61
C LEU A 146 3.33 -11.41 2.76
N GLU A 147 3.03 -12.24 1.76
CA GLU A 147 3.60 -13.58 1.60
C GLU A 147 4.86 -13.52 0.74
N LEU A 148 6.00 -13.87 1.34
CA LEU A 148 7.30 -13.89 0.70
C LEU A 148 7.72 -15.34 0.45
N HIS A 149 7.98 -15.64 -0.81
CA HIS A 149 8.51 -16.93 -1.25
C HIS A 149 10.01 -16.79 -1.52
N CYS A 150 10.81 -17.62 -0.87
CA CYS A 150 12.27 -17.66 -0.99
C CYS A 150 12.72 -19.02 -1.52
N ALA A 151 13.91 -19.08 -2.11
CA ALA A 151 14.48 -20.33 -2.62
C ALA A 151 14.99 -21.24 -1.51
N ASP A 152 15.52 -20.65 -0.44
CA ASP A 152 16.19 -21.39 0.62
C ASP A 152 15.22 -22.02 1.64
N ASN A 153 13.93 -21.63 1.58
CA ASN A 153 12.90 -22.13 2.48
C ASN A 153 11.69 -22.61 1.67
N GLU A 154 11.36 -23.90 1.80
CA GLU A 154 10.05 -24.43 1.35
C GLU A 154 8.87 -23.74 2.08
N LYS A 155 9.14 -23.02 3.17
CA LYS A 155 8.16 -22.28 3.96
C LYS A 155 7.98 -20.86 3.45
N VAL A 156 6.72 -20.50 3.20
CA VAL A 156 6.27 -19.13 2.95
C VAL A 156 6.49 -18.29 4.20
N ARG A 157 7.20 -17.16 4.07
CA ARG A 157 7.36 -16.20 5.17
C ARG A 157 6.28 -15.15 5.08
N GLN A 158 5.55 -14.94 6.16
CA GLN A 158 4.59 -13.86 6.28
C GLN A 158 5.20 -12.69 7.07
N ILE A 159 5.01 -11.47 6.58
CA ILE A 159 5.35 -10.24 7.30
C ILE A 159 4.20 -9.24 7.19
N GLN A 160 4.05 -8.36 8.17
CA GLN A 160 3.13 -7.24 8.06
C GLN A 160 3.66 -6.21 7.06
N LEU A 161 2.78 -5.57 6.29
CA LEU A 161 3.17 -4.54 5.32
C LEU A 161 3.93 -3.38 5.99
N CYS A 162 3.53 -3.02 7.22
CA CYS A 162 4.17 -1.97 8.02
C CYS A 162 5.68 -2.19 8.24
N ASP A 163 6.09 -3.45 8.33
CA ASP A 163 7.48 -3.86 8.59
C ASP A 163 8.27 -4.03 7.29
N PHE A 164 7.62 -3.92 6.11
CA PHE A 164 8.26 -4.10 4.82
C PHE A 164 9.03 -2.87 4.34
N PHE A 165 8.53 -1.66 4.62
CA PHE A 165 9.11 -0.40 4.12
C PHE A 165 10.35 0.05 4.92
N LEU A 166 11.37 -0.80 5.04
CA LEU A 166 12.57 -0.52 5.85
C LEU A 166 13.53 0.48 5.18
N ALA A 167 13.56 0.56 3.85
CA ALA A 167 14.49 1.41 3.10
C ALA A 167 13.84 2.70 2.57
N ARG A 168 14.55 3.82 2.70
CA ARG A 168 14.17 5.15 2.18
C ARG A 168 14.35 5.21 0.66
N ARG A 169 13.31 5.59 -0.07
CA ARG A 169 13.44 5.96 -1.49
C ARG A 169 13.57 7.47 -1.61
N ARG A 170 14.57 7.95 -2.36
CA ARG A 170 14.66 9.35 -2.79
C ARG A 170 13.86 9.49 -4.07
N ASP A 171 12.59 9.86 -3.95
CA ASP A 171 11.78 10.33 -5.08
C ASP A 171 11.45 11.80 -4.82
N ASP A 172 11.55 12.64 -5.86
CA ASP A 172 10.97 14.00 -5.88
C ASP A 172 9.44 13.87 -5.96
N SER A 173 8.83 13.50 -4.85
CA SER A 173 7.38 13.46 -4.73
C SER A 173 6.84 14.89 -4.62
N LYS A 174 5.94 15.26 -5.53
CA LYS A 174 5.09 16.45 -5.40
C LYS A 174 4.35 16.41 -4.05
N GLY A 175 4.06 17.57 -3.44
CA GLY A 175 3.36 17.72 -2.15
C GLY A 175 1.92 17.22 -2.12
N ILE A 176 1.71 15.92 -2.38
CA ILE A 176 0.43 15.23 -2.38
C ILE A 176 0.36 14.42 -1.09
N VAL A 177 -0.75 14.52 -0.36
CA VAL A 177 -1.02 13.70 0.82
C VAL A 177 -2.11 12.69 0.47
N SER A 178 -1.84 11.41 0.75
CA SER A 178 -2.85 10.34 0.76
C SER A 178 -3.02 9.84 2.19
N ALA A 179 -4.22 9.43 2.55
CA ALA A 179 -4.50 8.91 3.89
C ALA A 179 -5.51 7.78 3.83
N ALA A 180 -5.38 6.83 4.76
CA ALA A 180 -6.37 5.80 5.02
C ALA A 180 -6.50 5.61 6.52
N PHE A 181 -7.73 5.37 6.95
CA PHE A 181 -8.09 5.27 8.35
C PHE A 181 -9.01 4.07 8.57
N LYS A 182 -8.82 3.40 9.69
CA LYS A 182 -9.69 2.32 10.18
C LYS A 182 -9.95 2.58 11.66
N VAL A 183 -11.16 2.35 12.14
CA VAL A 183 -11.46 2.39 13.57
C VAL A 183 -12.47 1.30 13.89
N GLU A 184 -12.24 0.62 15.00
CA GLU A 184 -13.19 -0.32 15.61
C GLU A 184 -13.62 0.28 16.95
N LEU A 185 -14.93 0.35 17.14
CA LEU A 185 -15.54 1.03 18.28
C LEU A 185 -16.43 0.07 19.06
N GLU A 186 -16.39 0.18 20.37
CA GLU A 186 -17.31 -0.49 21.30
C GLU A 186 -18.33 0.51 21.82
N LYS A 187 -19.61 0.15 21.80
CA LYS A 187 -20.63 0.94 22.47
C LYS A 187 -20.53 0.70 23.98
N LEU A 188 -20.25 1.73 24.76
CA LEU A 188 -20.10 1.60 26.20
C LEU A 188 -21.44 1.43 26.91
N ASN A 189 -22.40 2.30 26.62
CA ASN A 189 -23.71 2.32 27.24
C ASN A 189 -24.79 2.65 26.21
N SER A 190 -25.97 2.05 26.35
CA SER A 190 -27.12 2.26 25.46
C SER A 190 -27.72 3.68 25.57
N ILE A 191 -27.50 4.36 26.69
CA ILE A 191 -28.19 5.62 27.04
C ILE A 191 -27.45 6.85 26.48
N ASP A 192 -26.12 6.91 26.60
CA ASP A 192 -25.34 8.13 26.26
C ASP A 192 -24.71 8.10 24.86
N ASN A 193 -24.99 7.05 24.07
CA ASN A 193 -24.41 6.80 22.74
C ASN A 193 -22.88 7.05 22.68
N GLN A 194 -22.18 6.64 23.74
CA GLN A 194 -20.73 6.79 23.86
C GLN A 194 -20.02 5.58 23.26
N TRP A 195 -18.99 5.87 22.47
CA TRP A 195 -18.22 4.88 21.75
C TRP A 195 -16.76 4.93 22.19
N LYS A 196 -16.23 3.78 22.57
CA LYS A 196 -14.84 3.60 23.00
C LYS A 196 -14.03 3.02 21.85
N ILE A 197 -12.80 3.50 21.68
CA ILE A 197 -11.88 3.01 20.67
C ILE A 197 -11.31 1.66 21.12
N ILE A 198 -11.63 0.59 20.39
CA ILE A 198 -11.03 -0.75 20.58
C ILE A 198 -9.71 -0.83 19.82
N SER A 199 -9.75 -0.42 18.56
CA SER A 199 -8.58 -0.36 17.69
C SER A 199 -8.71 0.81 16.73
N ILE A 200 -7.58 1.38 16.33
CA ILE A 200 -7.55 2.48 15.38
C ILE A 200 -6.29 2.39 14.54
N CYS A 201 -6.45 2.63 13.24
CA CYS A 201 -5.34 2.74 12.33
C CYS A 201 -5.34 4.06 11.57
N PHE A 202 -4.17 4.70 11.51
CA PHE A 202 -3.90 5.80 10.61
C PHE A 202 -2.69 5.47 9.74
N SER A 203 -2.83 5.69 8.44
CA SER A 203 -1.71 5.60 7.51
C SER A 203 -1.70 6.77 6.54
N PHE A 204 -0.53 7.31 6.26
CA PHE A 204 -0.34 8.47 5.39
C PHE A 204 0.73 8.22 4.33
N GLY A 205 0.48 8.67 3.10
CA GLY A 205 1.47 8.86 2.04
C GLY A 205 1.79 10.34 1.84
N GLY A 206 3.01 10.64 1.39
CA GLY A 206 3.49 11.99 1.10
C GLY A 206 3.81 12.85 2.32
N MET A 207 3.64 12.29 3.53
CA MET A 207 3.99 12.90 4.82
C MET A 207 5.39 12.51 5.30
N ALA A 208 6.05 11.58 4.61
CA ALA A 208 7.44 11.20 4.83
C ALA A 208 8.02 10.61 3.53
N SER A 209 9.28 10.14 3.59
CA SER A 209 9.94 9.45 2.47
C SER A 209 9.42 8.04 2.18
N LYS A 210 8.38 7.61 2.89
CA LYS A 210 7.65 6.35 2.71
C LYS A 210 6.24 6.51 3.29
N THR A 211 5.38 5.53 3.07
CA THR A 211 4.12 5.43 3.82
C THR A 211 4.42 5.29 5.31
N ILE A 212 3.71 6.05 6.16
CA ILE A 212 3.88 6.05 7.61
C ILE A 212 2.58 5.70 8.32
N SER A 213 2.71 4.94 9.40
CA SER A 213 1.63 4.63 10.34
C SER A 213 2.12 4.90 11.78
N PRO A 214 1.72 6.01 12.42
CA PRO A 214 2.17 6.41 13.76
C PRO A 214 1.68 5.45 14.87
N LYS A 215 2.33 4.30 15.05
CA LYS A 215 1.88 3.21 15.96
C LYS A 215 1.75 3.66 17.41
N ASN A 216 2.65 4.53 17.87
CA ASN A 216 2.63 5.04 19.25
C ASN A 216 1.37 5.85 19.54
N ILE A 217 0.97 6.74 18.63
CA ILE A 217 -0.28 7.51 18.77
C ILE A 217 -1.48 6.58 18.70
N GLN A 218 -1.51 5.63 17.76
CA GLN A 218 -2.61 4.66 17.66
C GLN A 218 -2.84 3.91 18.97
N GLN A 219 -1.77 3.47 19.64
CA GLN A 219 -1.84 2.81 20.95
C GLN A 219 -2.34 3.73 22.06
N GLN A 220 -1.95 5.00 22.07
CA GLN A 220 -2.42 5.98 23.08
C GLN A 220 -3.92 6.27 22.98
N LEU A 221 -4.53 6.05 21.81
CA LEU A 221 -5.95 6.29 21.60
C LEU A 221 -6.84 5.11 22.03
N ILE A 222 -6.27 3.91 22.15
CA ILE A 222 -7.03 2.73 22.56
C ILE A 222 -7.61 2.98 23.96
N GLY A 223 -8.90 2.74 24.09
CA GLY A 223 -9.67 2.94 25.31
C GLY A 223 -10.21 4.35 25.52
N LEU A 224 -9.82 5.33 24.70
CA LEU A 224 -10.42 6.67 24.73
C LEU A 224 -11.78 6.69 24.05
N LEU A 225 -12.58 7.71 24.37
CA LEU A 225 -13.86 7.96 23.72
C LEU A 225 -13.67 8.58 22.33
N TRP A 226 -14.51 8.16 21.37
CA TRP A 226 -14.58 8.74 20.03
C TRP A 226 -15.27 10.11 20.06
N THR A 227 -14.50 11.16 20.37
CA THR A 227 -15.02 12.53 20.49
C THR A 227 -14.20 13.52 19.68
N LYS A 228 -14.78 14.68 19.37
CA LYS A 228 -14.07 15.79 18.73
C LYS A 228 -12.82 16.21 19.50
N GLN A 229 -12.86 16.16 20.83
CA GLN A 229 -11.71 16.49 21.68
C GLN A 229 -10.57 15.48 21.47
N THR A 230 -10.87 14.18 21.51
CA THR A 230 -9.90 13.11 21.23
C THR A 230 -9.26 13.29 19.84
N ILE A 231 -10.06 13.65 18.83
CA ILE A 231 -9.57 13.88 17.46
C ILE A 231 -8.66 15.12 17.37
N ASN A 232 -9.02 16.22 18.04
CA ASN A 232 -8.18 17.42 18.06
C ASN A 232 -6.82 17.13 18.74
N GLN A 233 -6.84 16.41 19.87
CA GLN A 233 -5.61 15.97 20.55
C GLN A 233 -4.78 15.04 19.66
N THR A 234 -5.43 14.11 18.96
CA THR A 234 -4.76 13.22 17.99
C THR A 234 -4.00 14.03 16.93
N TYR A 235 -4.62 15.08 16.39
CA TYR A 235 -3.96 15.95 15.41
C TYR A 235 -2.71 16.64 15.98
N GLU A 236 -2.78 17.15 17.20
CA GLU A 236 -1.62 17.76 17.86
C GLU A 236 -0.47 16.77 18.06
N LEU A 237 -0.79 15.53 18.42
CA LEU A 237 0.21 14.46 18.53
C LEU A 237 0.81 14.11 17.16
N LEU A 238 -0.03 13.99 16.12
CA LEU A 238 0.42 13.67 14.76
C LEU A 238 1.37 14.74 14.20
N ILE A 239 1.13 16.02 14.43
CA ILE A 239 2.05 17.08 14.00
C ILE A 239 3.41 16.98 14.70
N LYS A 240 3.42 16.60 15.99
CA LYS A 240 4.64 16.46 16.76
C LYS A 240 5.48 15.25 16.33
N GLU A 241 4.83 14.12 16.04
CA GLU A 241 5.52 12.91 15.60
C GLU A 241 5.96 12.98 14.14
N ILE A 242 5.10 13.50 13.26
CA ILE A 242 5.38 13.63 11.83
C ILE A 242 6.15 14.92 11.58
N SER A 243 7.47 14.86 11.79
CA SER A 243 8.37 15.97 11.54
C SER A 243 8.50 16.23 10.03
N LEU A 244 7.71 17.18 9.53
CA LEU A 244 7.92 17.83 8.24
C LEU A 244 8.72 19.12 8.47
N ASP A 245 9.97 19.13 8.05
CA ASP A 245 10.85 20.30 8.06
C ASP A 245 10.79 21.08 6.74
N GLU A 246 11.32 22.32 6.71
CA GLU A 246 11.36 23.17 5.52
C GLU A 246 12.12 22.56 4.33
N LEU A 247 13.03 21.62 4.63
CA LEU A 247 13.84 20.91 3.64
C LEU A 247 13.16 19.62 3.13
N SER A 248 11.96 19.31 3.61
CA SER A 248 11.26 18.09 3.26
C SER A 248 10.89 18.09 1.77
N PRO A 249 11.30 17.06 1.00
CA PRO A 249 11.00 16.97 -0.43
C PRO A 249 9.52 17.18 -0.74
N GLY A 250 9.24 17.90 -1.81
CA GLY A 250 7.88 18.27 -2.25
C GLY A 250 7.33 19.57 -1.64
N GLY A 251 7.98 20.17 -0.65
CA GLY A 251 7.60 21.46 -0.07
C GLY A 251 6.19 21.49 0.53
N GLN A 252 5.49 22.63 0.42
CA GLN A 252 4.07 22.78 0.77
C GLN A 252 3.69 22.26 2.17
N ILE A 253 4.54 22.50 3.18
CA ILE A 253 4.43 21.86 4.50
C ILE A 253 3.13 22.25 5.20
N GLN A 254 2.79 23.53 5.19
CA GLN A 254 1.53 24.01 5.78
C GLN A 254 0.33 23.34 5.10
N TYR A 255 0.33 23.26 3.77
CA TYR A 255 -0.72 22.59 3.01
C TYR A 255 -0.83 21.10 3.38
N ARG A 256 0.28 20.38 3.47
CA ARG A 256 0.31 18.96 3.87
C ARG A 256 -0.21 18.74 5.29
N ARG A 257 0.16 19.59 6.25
CA ARG A 257 -0.36 19.56 7.63
C ARG A 257 -1.87 19.84 7.67
N THR A 258 -2.34 20.85 6.93
CA THR A 258 -3.77 21.17 6.83
C THR A 258 -4.58 20.03 6.20
N LEU A 259 -4.03 19.35 5.18
CA LEU A 259 -4.67 18.17 4.59
C LEU A 259 -4.78 17.02 5.59
N MET A 260 -3.71 16.73 6.35
CA MET A 260 -3.74 15.72 7.41
C MET A 260 -4.86 16.01 8.42
N GLN A 261 -4.97 17.25 8.90
CA GLN A 261 -6.05 17.68 9.79
C GLN A 261 -7.43 17.48 9.16
N SER A 262 -7.57 17.93 7.91
CA SER A 262 -8.84 17.89 7.18
C SER A 262 -9.30 16.46 6.92
N PHE A 263 -8.37 15.56 6.59
CA PHE A 263 -8.67 14.15 6.40
C PHE A 263 -9.08 13.47 7.71
N LEU A 264 -8.38 13.74 8.81
CA LEU A 264 -8.75 13.21 10.12
C LEU A 264 -10.14 13.70 10.55
N PHE A 265 -10.44 14.99 10.36
CA PHE A 265 -11.74 15.55 10.66
C PHE A 265 -12.87 14.98 9.78
N LYS A 266 -12.61 14.83 8.47
CA LYS A 266 -13.57 14.19 7.55
C LYS A 266 -13.87 12.75 7.97
N PHE A 267 -12.85 12.00 8.39
CA PHE A 267 -13.03 10.64 8.89
C PHE A 267 -13.85 10.61 10.18
N TYR A 268 -13.56 11.51 11.12
CA TYR A 268 -14.38 11.68 12.32
C TYR A 268 -15.86 11.95 11.99
N SER A 269 -16.13 12.93 11.11
CA SER A 269 -17.50 13.24 10.69
C SER A 269 -18.18 12.06 9.98
N TYR A 270 -17.45 11.34 9.13
CA TYR A 270 -17.96 10.14 8.47
C TYR A 270 -18.37 9.07 9.48
N VAL A 271 -17.48 8.72 10.41
CA VAL A 271 -17.77 7.73 11.46
C VAL A 271 -18.94 8.19 12.34
N CYS A 272 -18.99 9.46 12.74
CA CYS A 272 -20.13 9.98 13.52
C CYS A 272 -21.47 9.86 12.79
N ASN A 273 -21.49 9.97 11.46
CA ASN A 273 -22.73 9.76 10.69
C ASN A 273 -23.11 8.29 10.68
N GLU A 274 -22.16 7.39 10.43
CA GLU A 274 -22.40 5.93 10.45
C GLU A 274 -22.94 5.45 11.81
N LEU A 275 -22.40 5.99 12.91
CA LEU A 275 -22.84 5.65 14.27
C LEU A 275 -24.24 6.22 14.63
N ARG A 276 -24.77 7.16 13.85
CA ARG A 276 -26.15 7.65 14.00
C ARG A 276 -27.15 6.77 13.25
N GLU A 277 -26.69 6.08 12.22
CA GLU A 277 -27.48 5.19 11.38
C GLU A 277 -27.52 3.74 11.91
N SER A 278 -26.62 3.39 12.85
CA SER A 278 -26.51 2.10 13.55
C SER A 278 -27.30 2.02 14.86
#